data_AF-A0A8S4G8Z5-F1
#
_entry.id   AF-A0A8S4G8Z5-F1
#
_cell.length_a   1.000
_cell.length_b   1.000
_cell.length_c   1.000
_cell.angle_alpha   90.00
_cell.angle_beta   90.00
_cell.angle_gamma   90.00
#
_symmetry.space_group_name_H-M   'P 1'
#
loop_
_entity.id
_entity.type
_entity.pdbx_description
1 polymer ?
#
loop_
_entity_poly.entity_id
_entity_poly.type
_entity_poly.pdbx_seq_one_letter_code
_entity_poly.pdbx_strand_id
1 'polypeptide(L)'
;MFNLSLLRQFTRLSLSPGLKIQANSRNVSTTSALQFNLTYPLCAEPLKKKKKIDPAIVKAREDRRRKKIEKQIRRLEKNARQLKPIDELEVPLNLIDEGKKRQRRQVKLSSEEVNARAVLQKEWSNYKREEYMAHVRQIDRIMAAQKRALDQLYEVSEDLYNEAIMPDLQFIPFTARGPVATPPIKNYESPDGEYIDVSKKWDN
;
A
#
# COMPACT_ATOMS: atom_id res chain seq x y z
N MET A 1 52.70 21.19 -34.16
CA MET A 1 54.02 21.00 -33.53
C MET A 1 53.82 20.76 -32.04
N PHE A 2 53.71 19.49 -31.65
CA PHE A 2 53.47 19.10 -30.26
C PHE A 2 54.80 18.77 -29.57
N ASN A 3 54.96 19.32 -28.36
CA ASN A 3 56.18 19.29 -27.54
C ASN A 3 56.73 17.87 -27.30
N LEU A 4 57.89 17.56 -27.88
CA LEU A 4 58.66 16.31 -27.73
C LEU A 4 59.30 16.12 -26.33
N SER A 5 59.03 17.00 -25.37
CA SER A 5 59.61 16.95 -24.02
C SER A 5 58.93 15.93 -23.08
N LEU A 6 57.66 15.60 -23.31
CA LEU A 6 56.90 14.65 -22.47
C LEU A 6 57.31 13.18 -22.72
N LEU A 7 57.74 12.85 -23.93
CA LEU A 7 58.12 11.48 -24.31
C LEU A 7 59.47 11.03 -23.70
N ARG A 8 60.32 11.96 -23.25
CA ARG A 8 61.59 11.65 -22.56
C ARG A 8 61.43 11.28 -21.08
N GLN A 9 60.26 11.51 -20.48
CA GLN A 9 60.02 11.17 -19.08
C GLN A 9 59.63 9.69 -18.89
N PHE A 10 59.19 9.02 -19.94
CA PHE A 10 58.76 7.60 -19.89
C PHE A 10 59.87 6.59 -20.24
N THR A 11 61.03 7.05 -20.71
CA THR A 11 62.19 6.18 -21.00
C THR A 11 62.92 5.67 -19.75
N ARG A 12 62.55 6.16 -18.55
CA ARG A 12 63.07 5.65 -17.26
C ARG A 12 62.35 4.40 -16.75
N LEU A 13 61.32 3.91 -17.45
CA LEU A 13 60.52 2.75 -17.03
C LEU A 13 60.73 1.50 -17.91
N SER A 14 61.69 1.50 -18.84
CA SER A 14 61.98 0.33 -19.69
C SER A 14 63.19 -0.46 -19.16
N LEU A 15 62.92 -1.62 -18.56
CA LEU A 15 63.91 -2.67 -18.26
C LEU A 15 64.13 -3.56 -19.49
N SER A 16 64.75 -3.01 -20.53
CA SER A 16 65.68 -3.68 -21.46
C SER A 16 65.76 -2.95 -22.80
N PRO A 17 66.95 -2.52 -23.24
CA PRO A 17 67.17 -1.96 -24.56
C PRO A 17 67.45 -3.07 -25.58
N GLY A 18 66.86 -2.93 -26.77
CA GLY A 18 67.27 -3.50 -28.06
C GLY A 18 68.00 -4.84 -28.09
N LEU A 19 67.30 -5.88 -28.55
CA LEU A 19 67.92 -6.89 -29.42
C LEU A 19 67.18 -6.95 -30.75
N LYS A 20 67.88 -6.49 -31.79
CA LYS A 20 67.57 -6.79 -33.19
C LYS A 20 68.10 -8.19 -33.46
N ILE A 21 67.21 -9.19 -33.57
CA ILE A 21 67.54 -10.46 -34.21
C ILE A 21 66.49 -10.72 -35.28
N GLN A 22 66.85 -10.42 -36.52
CA GLN A 22 66.35 -11.13 -37.69
C GLN A 22 67.08 -12.48 -37.74
N ALA A 23 66.36 -13.57 -37.95
CA ALA A 23 66.66 -14.52 -39.03
C ALA A 23 65.87 -15.83 -38.89
N ASN A 24 65.30 -16.20 -40.03
CA ASN A 24 65.21 -17.56 -40.58
C ASN A 24 64.18 -18.53 -40.00
N SER A 25 63.03 -18.49 -40.67
CA SER A 25 62.22 -19.65 -41.02
C SER A 25 63.05 -20.81 -41.60
N ARG A 26 63.00 -21.97 -40.95
CA ARG A 26 62.83 -23.26 -41.63
C ARG A 26 61.82 -24.08 -40.83
N ASN A 27 60.56 -23.99 -41.26
CA ASN A 27 59.43 -24.72 -40.72
C ASN A 27 59.23 -25.99 -41.54
N VAL A 28 59.61 -27.17 -41.02
CA VAL A 28 58.86 -28.40 -41.31
C VAL A 28 58.94 -29.32 -40.08
N SER A 29 57.80 -29.50 -39.41
CA SER A 29 57.56 -30.61 -38.49
C SER A 29 56.14 -31.11 -38.73
N THR A 30 55.98 -32.42 -38.91
CA THR A 30 54.71 -33.13 -39.16
C THR A 30 54.12 -33.75 -37.90
N THR A 31 54.70 -33.51 -36.74
CA THR A 31 54.10 -33.84 -35.45
C THR A 31 52.96 -32.86 -35.20
N SER A 32 51.82 -33.30 -34.63
CA SER A 32 50.78 -32.35 -34.20
C SER A 32 51.45 -31.31 -33.31
N ALA A 33 51.56 -30.07 -33.79
CA ALA A 33 52.15 -29.01 -32.98
C ALA A 33 51.26 -28.92 -31.75
N LEU A 34 51.77 -29.37 -30.60
CA LEU A 34 51.11 -29.09 -29.34
C LEU A 34 51.21 -27.57 -29.21
N GLN A 35 50.12 -26.90 -29.56
CA GLN A 35 49.93 -25.46 -29.49
C GLN A 35 49.88 -25.05 -28.03
N PHE A 36 50.99 -25.26 -27.32
CA PHE A 36 51.15 -24.77 -25.97
C PHE A 36 51.30 -23.27 -26.08
N ASN A 37 50.19 -22.58 -25.88
CA ASN A 37 50.23 -21.16 -25.57
C ASN A 37 50.91 -21.04 -24.20
N LEU A 38 52.23 -20.86 -24.21
CA LEU A 38 52.98 -20.46 -23.04
C LEU A 38 52.52 -19.05 -22.69
N THR A 39 51.57 -18.95 -21.77
CA THR A 39 51.31 -17.68 -21.10
C THR A 39 52.63 -17.22 -20.49
N TYR A 40 53.07 -16.01 -20.83
CA TYR A 40 54.21 -15.40 -20.15
C TYR A 40 54.04 -15.58 -18.64
N PRO A 41 55.09 -16.00 -17.90
CA PRO A 41 54.99 -16.12 -16.46
C PRO A 41 54.62 -14.73 -15.93
N LEU A 42 53.38 -14.58 -15.47
CA LEU A 42 52.98 -13.44 -14.67
C LEU A 42 53.79 -13.60 -13.38
N CYS A 43 54.96 -12.98 -13.33
CA CYS A 43 55.80 -12.84 -12.14
C CYS A 43 55.12 -11.92 -11.11
N ALA A 44 53.82 -12.06 -10.92
CA ALA A 44 53.07 -11.45 -9.85
C ALA A 44 53.41 -12.20 -8.56
N GLU A 45 53.51 -11.46 -7.45
CA GLU A 45 53.59 -12.10 -6.13
C GLU A 45 52.40 -13.08 -6.00
N PRO A 46 52.63 -14.32 -5.49
CA PRO A 46 51.54 -15.27 -5.31
C PRO A 46 50.41 -14.61 -4.52
N LEU A 47 49.17 -14.73 -5.01
CA LEU A 47 48.02 -14.01 -4.46
C LEU A 47 47.93 -14.29 -2.96
N LYS A 48 48.04 -13.22 -2.14
CA LYS A 48 47.98 -13.33 -0.69
C LYS A 48 46.67 -14.00 -0.31
N LYS A 49 46.76 -15.13 0.41
CA LYS A 49 45.60 -15.89 0.89
C LYS A 49 44.67 -14.94 1.62
N LYS A 50 43.40 -14.87 1.20
CA LYS A 50 42.39 -14.05 1.88
C LYS A 50 42.36 -14.47 3.35
N LYS A 51 42.63 -13.51 4.24
CA LYS A 51 42.62 -13.78 5.68
C LYS A 51 41.21 -14.19 6.08
N LYS A 52 41.08 -15.34 6.74
CA LYS A 52 39.82 -15.77 7.34
C LYS A 52 39.47 -14.72 8.41
N ILE A 53 38.31 -14.11 8.28
CA ILE A 53 37.84 -13.13 9.26
C ILE A 53 37.52 -13.87 10.55
N ASP A 54 37.90 -13.29 11.68
CA ASP A 54 37.62 -13.89 12.99
C ASP A 54 36.10 -14.11 13.15
N PRO A 55 35.69 -15.28 13.67
CA PRO A 55 34.27 -15.62 13.82
C PRO A 55 33.53 -14.62 14.70
N ALA A 56 34.20 -14.00 15.67
CA ALA A 56 33.65 -12.96 16.53
C ALA A 56 33.29 -11.67 15.74
N ILE A 57 34.09 -11.29 14.75
CA ILE A 57 33.84 -10.10 13.92
C ILE A 57 32.66 -10.35 12.96
N VAL A 58 32.53 -11.57 12.42
CA VAL A 58 31.38 -11.97 11.58
C VAL A 58 30.09 -11.94 12.39
N LYS A 59 30.08 -12.57 13.58
CA LYS A 59 28.93 -12.56 14.49
C LYS A 59 28.52 -11.14 14.90
N ALA A 60 29.49 -10.28 15.24
CA ALA A 60 29.20 -8.88 15.58
C ALA A 60 28.61 -8.08 14.40
N ARG A 61 29.01 -8.39 13.15
CA ARG A 61 28.41 -7.77 11.95
C ARG A 61 26.98 -8.24 11.72
N GLU A 62 26.72 -9.53 11.93
CA GLU A 62 25.38 -10.12 11.82
C GLU A 62 24.43 -9.60 12.90
N ASP A 63 24.88 -9.52 14.15
CA ASP A 63 24.09 -8.98 15.26
C ASP A 63 23.75 -7.50 15.05
N ARG A 64 24.68 -6.71 14.49
CA ARG A 64 24.42 -5.32 14.09
C ARG A 64 23.38 -5.23 12.97
N ARG A 65 23.41 -6.14 11.99
CA ARG A 65 22.41 -6.20 10.90
C ARG A 65 21.04 -6.60 11.43
N ARG A 66 20.96 -7.65 12.27
CA ARG A 66 19.71 -8.08 12.93
C ARG A 66 19.08 -6.96 13.73
N LYS A 67 19.84 -6.28 14.60
CA LYS A 67 19.33 -5.16 15.41
C LYS A 67 18.85 -3.98 14.56
N LYS A 68 19.46 -3.71 13.39
CA LYS A 68 18.99 -2.67 12.48
C LYS A 68 17.66 -3.04 11.84
N ILE A 69 17.56 -4.27 11.34
CA ILE A 69 16.34 -4.81 10.73
C ILE A 69 15.21 -4.84 11.76
N GLU A 70 15.48 -5.32 12.97
CA GLU A 70 14.50 -5.35 14.06
C GLU A 70 13.98 -3.95 14.41
N LYS A 71 14.86 -2.94 14.47
CA LYS A 71 14.44 -1.55 14.69
C LYS A 71 13.60 -1.01 13.53
N GLN A 72 13.93 -1.37 12.29
CA GLN A 72 13.15 -0.98 11.11
C GLN A 72 11.76 -1.62 11.12
N ILE A 73 11.69 -2.92 11.43
CA ILE A 73 10.43 -3.65 11.60
C ILE A 73 9.57 -2.97 12.68
N ARG A 74 10.14 -2.69 13.87
CA ARG A 74 9.41 -1.99 14.95
C ARG A 74 8.89 -0.60 14.54
N ARG A 75 9.61 0.12 13.68
CA ARG A 75 9.15 1.43 13.15
C ARG A 75 8.03 1.26 12.14
N LEU A 76 8.17 0.33 11.21
CA LEU A 76 7.14 0.02 10.21
C LEU A 76 5.86 -0.51 10.86
N GLU A 77 5.97 -1.36 11.87
CA GLU A 77 4.82 -1.85 12.65
C GLU A 77 4.10 -0.72 13.39
N LYS A 78 4.84 0.27 13.90
CA LYS A 78 4.24 1.44 14.56
C LYS A 78 3.51 2.33 13.55
N ASN A 79 4.10 2.57 12.37
CA ASN A 79 3.50 3.38 11.32
C ASN A 79 2.30 2.68 10.66
N ALA A 80 2.35 1.36 10.44
CA ALA A 80 1.25 0.59 9.85
C ALA A 80 -0.04 0.63 10.67
N ARG A 81 0.05 0.91 11.97
CA ARG A 81 -1.10 1.09 12.87
C ARG A 81 -1.67 2.50 12.88
N GLN A 82 -0.99 3.48 12.29
CA GLN A 82 -1.51 4.83 12.19
C GLN A 82 -2.61 4.87 11.12
N LEU A 83 -3.82 5.22 11.54
CA LEU A 83 -4.95 5.37 10.64
C LEU A 83 -4.81 6.70 9.87
N LYS A 84 -5.33 6.72 8.65
CA LYS A 84 -5.45 7.96 7.89
C LYS A 84 -6.40 8.91 8.65
N PRO A 85 -6.09 10.22 8.72
CA PRO A 85 -6.99 11.18 9.33
C PRO A 85 -8.28 11.30 8.52
N ILE A 86 -9.38 11.65 9.20
CA ILE A 86 -10.71 11.81 8.60
C ILE A 86 -11.00 13.30 8.51
N ASP A 87 -10.73 13.86 7.32
CA ASP A 87 -10.87 15.30 7.05
C ASP A 87 -12.26 15.86 7.36
N GLU A 88 -13.33 15.06 7.25
CA GLU A 88 -14.71 15.49 7.50
C GLU A 88 -15.03 15.71 8.99
N LEU A 89 -14.29 15.05 9.89
CA LEU A 89 -14.47 15.20 11.34
C LEU A 89 -13.75 16.44 11.88
N GLU A 90 -12.74 16.94 11.18
CA GLU A 90 -11.93 18.07 11.61
C GLU A 90 -12.41 19.37 10.96
N VAL A 91 -12.49 20.44 11.76
CA VAL A 91 -12.82 21.77 11.23
C VAL A 91 -11.56 22.34 10.55
N PRO A 92 -11.63 22.73 9.27
CA PRO A 92 -10.47 23.28 8.58
C PRO A 92 -10.04 24.61 9.21
N LEU A 93 -8.73 24.79 9.37
CA LEU A 93 -8.12 25.95 10.05
C LEU A 93 -8.55 27.29 9.43
N ASN A 94 -8.70 27.34 8.10
CA ASN A 94 -9.15 28.53 7.38
C ASN A 94 -10.51 29.06 7.90
N LEU A 95 -11.43 28.17 8.29
CA LEU A 95 -12.74 28.58 8.81
C LEU A 95 -12.64 29.14 10.23
N ILE A 96 -11.66 28.68 11.01
CA ILE A 96 -11.42 29.18 12.36
C ILE A 96 -10.86 30.61 12.27
N ASP A 97 -9.87 30.83 11.40
CA ASP A 97 -9.25 32.14 11.18
C ASP A 97 -10.25 33.16 10.60
N GLU A 98 -11.06 32.73 9.64
CA GLU A 98 -12.09 33.57 9.02
C GLU A 98 -13.39 33.66 9.82
N GLY A 99 -13.49 32.98 10.96
CA GLY A 99 -14.73 32.84 11.73
C GLY A 99 -15.39 34.19 12.01
N LYS A 100 -14.62 35.19 12.45
CA LYS A 100 -15.14 36.55 12.73
C LYS A 100 -15.68 37.27 11.50
N LYS A 101 -15.11 37.02 10.31
CA LYS A 101 -15.53 37.66 9.06
C LYS A 101 -16.77 36.97 8.46
N ARG A 102 -16.88 35.66 8.61
CA ARG A 102 -17.97 34.84 8.06
C ARG A 102 -19.15 34.66 9.02
N GLN A 103 -19.00 35.02 10.29
CA GLN A 103 -20.04 34.85 11.30
C GLN A 103 -21.29 35.68 10.97
N ARG A 104 -22.42 34.99 10.83
CA ARG A 104 -23.73 35.63 10.70
C ARG A 104 -24.18 36.14 12.08
N ARG A 105 -24.85 37.30 12.10
CA ARG A 105 -25.44 37.84 13.34
C ARG A 105 -26.46 36.85 13.90
N GLN A 106 -26.43 36.63 15.21
CA GLN A 106 -27.42 35.78 15.87
C GLN A 106 -28.79 36.46 15.84
N VAL A 107 -29.77 35.76 15.27
CA VAL A 107 -31.17 36.21 15.24
C VAL A 107 -31.79 35.90 16.61
N LYS A 108 -32.35 36.92 17.26
CA LYS A 108 -33.16 36.75 18.47
C LYS A 108 -34.55 36.31 18.03
N LEU A 109 -34.95 35.11 18.45
CA LEU A 109 -36.27 34.56 18.14
C LEU A 109 -37.32 35.17 19.07
N SER A 110 -38.55 35.31 18.58
CA SER A 110 -39.68 35.69 19.43
C SER A 110 -40.04 34.53 20.37
N SER A 111 -40.72 34.82 21.49
CA SER A 111 -41.21 33.79 22.40
C SER A 111 -42.18 32.83 21.71
N GLU A 112 -43.02 33.34 20.81
CA GLU A 112 -43.96 32.56 20.01
C GLU A 112 -43.25 31.54 19.11
N GLU A 113 -42.19 31.96 18.41
CA GLU A 113 -41.40 31.08 17.54
C GLU A 113 -40.69 29.97 18.33
N VAL A 114 -40.15 30.30 19.51
CA VAL A 114 -39.50 29.31 20.39
C VAL A 114 -40.52 28.28 20.86
N ASN A 115 -41.71 28.72 21.27
CA ASN A 115 -42.79 27.84 21.70
C ASN A 115 -43.27 26.94 20.55
N ALA A 116 -43.46 27.49 19.34
CA ALA A 116 -43.85 26.74 18.16
C ALA A 116 -42.84 25.63 17.81
N ARG A 117 -41.54 25.93 17.87
CA ARG A 117 -40.48 24.92 17.67
C ARG A 117 -40.50 23.84 18.74
N ALA A 118 -40.73 24.21 20.00
CA ALA A 118 -40.79 23.25 21.09
C ALA A 118 -42.00 22.29 20.96
N VAL A 119 -43.16 22.79 20.51
CA VAL A 119 -44.32 21.95 20.20
C VAL A 119 -44.01 21.01 19.04
N LEU A 120 -43.48 21.54 17.93
CA LEU A 120 -43.11 20.73 16.77
C LEU A 120 -42.11 19.61 17.12
N GLN A 121 -41.13 19.90 17.98
CA GLN A 121 -40.15 18.91 18.44
C GLN A 121 -40.80 17.80 19.28
N LYS A 122 -41.79 18.13 20.12
CA LYS A 122 -42.56 17.12 20.87
C LYS A 122 -43.38 16.24 19.93
N GLU A 123 -44.06 16.83 18.96
CA GLU A 123 -44.83 16.09 17.94
C GLU A 123 -43.92 15.17 17.13
N TRP A 124 -42.77 15.67 16.67
CA TRP A 124 -41.77 14.88 15.97
C TRP A 124 -41.25 13.71 16.80
N SER A 125 -41.01 13.93 18.10
CA SER A 125 -40.57 12.88 19.02
C SER A 125 -41.63 11.78 19.17
N ASN A 126 -42.91 12.16 19.27
CA ASN A 126 -44.02 11.20 19.32
C ASN A 126 -44.12 10.41 18.02
N TYR A 127 -44.06 11.09 16.87
CA TYR A 127 -44.09 10.46 15.56
C TYR A 127 -42.95 9.44 15.39
N LYS A 128 -41.71 9.83 15.71
CA LYS A 128 -40.55 8.93 15.60
C LYS A 128 -40.62 7.74 16.55
N ARG A 129 -41.22 7.92 17.73
CA ARG A 129 -41.50 6.81 18.64
C ARG A 129 -42.50 5.84 18.04
N GLU A 130 -43.58 6.32 17.43
CA GLU A 130 -44.59 5.47 16.80
C GLU A 130 -44.03 4.69 15.61
N GLU A 131 -43.26 5.36 14.75
CA GLU A 131 -42.53 4.74 13.63
C GLU A 131 -41.60 3.63 14.12
N TYR A 132 -40.79 3.91 15.14
CA TYR A 132 -39.90 2.93 15.75
C TYR A 132 -40.67 1.73 16.32
N MET A 133 -41.73 1.96 17.08
CA MET A 133 -42.55 0.88 17.65
C MET A 133 -43.23 0.04 16.56
N ALA A 134 -43.63 0.65 15.44
CA ALA A 134 -44.15 -0.09 14.29
C ALA A 134 -43.08 -0.98 13.65
N HIS A 135 -41.85 -0.49 13.48
CA HIS A 135 -40.73 -1.27 12.95
C HIS A 135 -40.37 -2.44 13.86
N VAL A 136 -40.27 -2.23 15.17
CA VAL A 136 -39.99 -3.30 16.15
C VAL A 136 -41.06 -4.39 16.05
N ARG A 137 -42.36 -4.01 16.07
CA ARG A 137 -43.46 -4.98 15.92
C ARG A 137 -43.37 -5.77 14.60
N GLN A 138 -42.94 -5.13 13.52
CA GLN A 138 -42.78 -5.81 12.22
C GLN A 138 -41.62 -6.82 12.26
N ILE A 139 -40.49 -6.45 12.84
CA ILE A 139 -39.33 -7.35 13.02
C ILE A 139 -39.74 -8.54 13.89
N ASP A 140 -40.39 -8.31 15.03
CA ASP A 140 -40.86 -9.36 15.93
C ASP A 140 -41.81 -10.33 15.20
N ARG A 141 -42.71 -9.79 14.37
CA ARG A 141 -43.62 -10.60 13.56
C ARG A 141 -42.86 -11.47 12.55
N ILE A 142 -41.88 -10.92 11.85
CA ILE A 142 -41.05 -11.64 10.87
C ILE A 142 -40.26 -12.74 11.58
N MET A 143 -39.61 -12.43 12.71
CA MET A 143 -38.84 -13.39 13.49
C MET A 143 -39.71 -14.52 14.05
N ALA A 144 -40.90 -14.19 14.58
CA ALA A 144 -41.83 -15.19 15.08
C ALA A 144 -42.35 -16.11 13.95
N ALA A 145 -42.61 -15.55 12.76
CA ALA A 145 -43.02 -16.34 11.60
C ALA A 145 -41.89 -17.26 11.12
N GLN A 146 -40.65 -16.75 11.04
CA GLN A 146 -39.48 -17.54 10.68
C GLN A 146 -39.28 -18.70 11.65
N LYS A 147 -39.35 -18.44 12.97
CA LYS A 147 -39.20 -19.48 13.99
C LYS A 147 -40.26 -20.57 13.85
N ARG A 148 -41.54 -20.20 13.75
CA ARG A 148 -42.62 -21.18 13.54
C ARG A 148 -42.43 -22.02 12.29
N ALA A 149 -41.97 -21.41 11.20
CA ALA A 149 -41.68 -22.13 9.96
C ALA A 149 -40.55 -23.14 10.13
N LEU A 150 -39.50 -22.81 10.90
CA LEU A 150 -38.41 -23.75 11.22
C LEU A 150 -38.86 -24.87 12.15
N ASP A 151 -39.68 -24.56 13.17
CA ASP A 151 -40.24 -25.57 14.08
C ASP A 151 -41.08 -26.60 13.29
N GLN A 152 -41.93 -26.13 12.37
CA GLN A 152 -42.71 -27.00 11.47
C GLN A 152 -41.82 -27.78 10.49
N LEU A 153 -40.78 -27.15 9.96
CA LEU A 153 -39.84 -27.82 9.05
C LEU A 153 -39.13 -28.97 9.76
N TYR A 154 -38.72 -28.78 11.01
CA TYR A 154 -38.09 -29.81 11.83
C TYR A 154 -39.03 -31.01 12.08
N GLU A 155 -40.31 -30.75 12.36
CA GLU A 155 -41.32 -31.82 12.53
C GLU A 155 -41.54 -32.63 11.24
N VAL A 156 -41.36 -32.03 10.06
CA VAL A 156 -41.56 -32.69 8.76
C VAL A 156 -40.29 -33.39 8.27
N SER A 157 -39.13 -32.75 8.40
CA SER A 157 -37.83 -33.27 7.92
C SER A 157 -36.65 -32.59 8.63
N GLU A 158 -35.88 -33.39 9.35
CA GLU A 158 -34.65 -32.94 10.02
C GLU A 158 -33.53 -32.58 9.03
N ASP A 159 -33.40 -33.32 7.92
CA ASP A 159 -32.37 -33.06 6.91
C ASP A 159 -32.51 -31.66 6.28
N LEU A 160 -33.73 -31.27 5.90
CA LEU A 160 -34.02 -29.94 5.34
C LEU A 160 -33.83 -28.82 6.36
N TYR A 161 -34.14 -29.09 7.64
CA TYR A 161 -33.88 -28.14 8.72
C TYR A 161 -32.38 -27.87 8.88
N ASN A 162 -31.56 -28.92 8.86
CA ASN A 162 -30.10 -28.80 8.96
C ASN A 162 -29.53 -28.00 7.80
N GLU A 163 -30.03 -28.20 6.57
CA GLU A 163 -29.63 -27.40 5.41
C GLU A 163 -30.07 -25.93 5.55
N ALA A 164 -31.31 -25.67 5.99
CA ALA A 164 -31.87 -24.32 6.07
C ALA A 164 -31.19 -23.42 7.13
N ILE A 165 -30.60 -24.01 8.18
CA ILE A 165 -29.89 -23.25 9.23
C ILE A 165 -28.48 -22.87 8.81
N MET A 166 -27.90 -23.57 7.84
CA MET A 166 -26.53 -23.28 7.41
C MET A 166 -26.45 -21.86 6.83
N PRO A 167 -25.46 -21.05 7.26
CA PRO A 167 -25.29 -19.71 6.72
C PRO A 167 -24.85 -19.80 5.26
N ASP A 168 -25.57 -19.11 4.38
CA ASP A 168 -25.18 -19.01 2.98
C ASP A 168 -24.05 -17.98 2.81
N LEU A 169 -22.86 -18.48 2.50
CA LEU A 169 -21.65 -17.68 2.31
C LEU A 169 -21.72 -16.84 1.01
N GLN A 170 -22.63 -17.13 0.08
CA GLN A 170 -22.80 -16.37 -1.16
C GLN A 170 -23.37 -14.97 -0.90
N PHE A 171 -24.00 -14.73 0.25
CA PHE A 171 -24.48 -13.40 0.63
C PHE A 171 -23.36 -12.39 0.91
N ILE A 172 -22.10 -12.82 1.05
CA ILE A 172 -20.97 -11.94 1.36
C ILE A 172 -20.04 -11.89 0.14
N PRO A 173 -19.83 -10.71 -0.51
CA PRO A 173 -20.25 -9.37 -0.10
C PRO A 173 -21.64 -8.94 -0.62
N PHE A 174 -22.52 -8.50 0.28
CA PHE A 174 -23.80 -7.89 -0.07
C PHE A 174 -23.62 -6.42 -0.46
N THR A 175 -24.16 -6.01 -1.60
CA THR A 175 -24.18 -4.60 -2.03
C THR A 175 -25.60 -4.17 -2.38
N ALA A 176 -26.03 -3.04 -1.85
CA ALA A 176 -27.32 -2.42 -2.15
C ALA A 176 -27.13 -0.92 -2.39
N ARG A 177 -27.86 -0.37 -3.36
CA ARG A 177 -27.92 1.07 -3.62
C ARG A 177 -29.22 1.60 -3.05
N GLY A 178 -29.15 2.74 -2.35
CA GLY A 178 -30.33 3.41 -1.81
C GLY A 178 -31.27 3.92 -2.91
N PRO A 179 -32.53 4.23 -2.56
CA PRO A 179 -33.46 4.84 -3.50
C PRO A 179 -32.96 6.21 -3.97
N VAL A 180 -33.21 6.52 -5.25
CA VAL A 180 -32.93 7.82 -5.85
C VAL A 180 -34.15 8.74 -5.76
N ALA A 181 -33.94 10.05 -5.68
CA ALA A 181 -35.05 11.02 -5.63
C ALA A 181 -35.93 10.98 -6.88
N THR A 182 -35.33 10.76 -8.06
CA THR A 182 -36.02 10.58 -9.34
C THR A 182 -35.46 9.37 -10.08
N PRO A 183 -36.32 8.56 -10.74
CA PRO A 183 -35.86 7.42 -11.52
C PRO A 183 -35.06 7.86 -12.76
N PRO A 184 -34.18 7.00 -13.30
CA PRO A 184 -33.36 7.33 -14.46
C PRO A 184 -34.22 7.54 -15.71
N ILE A 185 -33.85 8.55 -16.49
CA ILE A 185 -34.46 8.84 -17.80
C ILE A 185 -33.88 7.86 -18.82
N LYS A 186 -34.74 7.21 -19.61
CA LYS A 186 -34.31 6.29 -20.68
C LYS A 186 -33.59 7.08 -21.79
N ASN A 187 -32.46 6.55 -22.26
CA ASN A 187 -31.65 7.13 -23.34
C ASN A 187 -31.16 8.57 -23.07
N TYR A 188 -30.91 8.90 -21.81
CA TYR A 188 -30.27 10.16 -21.47
C TYR A 188 -28.79 10.11 -21.85
N GLU A 189 -28.38 10.98 -22.78
CA GLU A 189 -26.98 11.18 -23.14
C GLU A 189 -26.35 12.18 -22.16
N SER A 190 -25.53 11.67 -21.24
CA SER A 190 -24.78 12.51 -20.33
C SER A 190 -23.73 13.31 -21.10
N PRO A 191 -23.50 14.60 -20.75
CA PRO A 191 -22.42 15.38 -21.33
C PRO A 191 -21.05 14.76 -21.00
N ASP A 192 -20.10 14.90 -21.91
CA ASP A 192 -18.76 14.36 -21.75
C ASP A 192 -17.94 15.15 -20.71
N GLY A 193 -17.06 14.46 -19.98
CA GLY A 193 -16.27 15.07 -18.91
C GLY A 193 -15.20 14.13 -18.33
N GLU A 194 -14.10 14.72 -17.86
CA GLU A 194 -12.99 13.98 -17.25
C GLU A 194 -13.14 13.92 -15.72
N TYR A 195 -13.00 12.73 -15.14
CA TYR A 195 -12.92 12.53 -13.70
C TYR A 195 -11.46 12.55 -13.24
N ILE A 196 -11.08 13.58 -12.47
CA ILE A 196 -9.75 13.70 -11.87
C ILE A 196 -9.86 13.38 -10.38
N ASP A 197 -9.20 12.30 -9.94
CA ASP A 197 -9.14 11.95 -8.53
C ASP A 197 -8.24 12.92 -7.75
N VAL A 198 -8.85 13.74 -6.90
CA VAL A 198 -8.18 14.72 -6.02
C VAL A 198 -7.99 14.20 -4.59
N SER A 199 -8.20 12.91 -4.36
CA SER A 199 -8.04 12.28 -3.04
C SER A 199 -6.62 12.47 -2.51
N LYS A 200 -6.49 12.98 -1.28
CA LYS A 200 -5.20 13.17 -0.62
C LYS A 200 -4.53 11.82 -0.38
N LYS A 201 -3.32 11.65 -0.91
CA LYS A 201 -2.47 10.50 -0.61
C LYS A 201 -1.73 10.76 0.70
N TRP A 202 -1.90 9.84 1.64
CA TRP A 202 -1.18 9.83 2.91
C TRP A 202 -0.10 8.76 2.81
N ASP A 203 1.14 9.18 2.58
CA ASP A 203 2.30 8.28 2.55
C ASP A 203 2.80 8.04 3.99
N ASN A 204 3.24 6.81 4.29
CA ASN A 204 3.71 6.35 5.60
C ASN A 204 5.23 6.26 5.72
#